data_AF-A0AA95I2W4-F1
#
_entry.id   AF-A0AA95I2W4-F1
#
_cell.length_a   1.000
_cell.length_b   1.000
_cell.length_c   1.000
_cell.angle_alpha   90.00
_cell.angle_beta   90.00
_cell.angle_gamma   90.00
#
_symmetry.space_group_name_H-M   'P 1'
#
loop_
_entity.id
_entity.type
_entity.pdbx_description
1 polymer ?
#
loop_
_entity_poly.entity_id
_entity_poly.type
_entity_poly.pdbx_seq_one_letter_code
_entity_poly.pdbx_strand_id
1 'polypeptide(L)'
;MYKDEKNKSQSCKQFAIGYIENGAVALKGSSASDNPDTSAVAQRFSNASDNPVSSSVAQGKSNAAENPVDSSVAQGKSNSADNTLDSALAQDDSNASDNPFDSSVALDDSKSTEVF
;
A
#
# COMPACT_ATOMS: atom_id res chain seq x y z
N MET A 1 -22.32 -32.89 -11.59
CA MET A 1 -21.22 -32.64 -10.63
C MET A 1 -19.96 -32.34 -11.44
N TYR A 2 -19.76 -31.09 -11.85
CA TYR A 2 -18.60 -30.68 -12.65
C TYR A 2 -17.53 -30.09 -11.74
N LYS A 3 -16.30 -30.57 -11.92
CA LYS A 3 -15.12 -30.26 -11.13
C LYS A 3 -14.37 -29.05 -11.69
N ASP A 4 -13.89 -28.24 -10.75
CA ASP A 4 -12.61 -27.50 -10.74
C ASP A 4 -12.23 -26.64 -11.95
N GLU A 5 -12.74 -25.41 -11.98
CA GLU A 5 -11.97 -24.30 -12.57
C GLU A 5 -10.93 -23.82 -11.56
N LYS A 6 -9.75 -24.45 -11.61
CA LYS A 6 -8.55 -23.93 -10.95
C LYS A 6 -8.26 -22.55 -11.50
N ASN A 7 -8.67 -21.55 -10.73
CA ASN A 7 -8.33 -20.15 -10.85
C ASN A 7 -6.85 -20.03 -11.25
N LYS A 8 -6.58 -19.45 -12.43
CA LYS A 8 -5.24 -19.33 -13.02
C LYS A 8 -4.32 -18.69 -11.97
N SER A 9 -3.44 -19.51 -11.40
CA SER A 9 -2.33 -19.04 -10.58
C SER A 9 -1.58 -17.99 -11.39
N GLN A 10 -1.64 -16.72 -10.96
CA GLN A 10 -0.83 -15.66 -11.53
C GLN A 10 0.64 -16.03 -11.32
N SER A 11 1.21 -16.70 -12.33
CA SER A 11 2.64 -16.97 -12.46
C SER A 11 3.35 -15.65 -12.80
N CYS A 12 3.31 -14.69 -11.89
CA CYS A 12 4.14 -13.51 -12.01
C CYS A 12 5.57 -13.92 -11.61
N LYS A 13 6.41 -14.19 -12.61
CA LYS A 13 7.84 -14.52 -12.44
C LYS A 13 8.77 -13.33 -12.65
N GLN A 14 8.23 -12.18 -13.03
CA GLN A 14 8.99 -10.97 -13.32
C GLN A 14 8.24 -9.76 -12.79
N PHE A 15 8.98 -8.84 -12.18
CA PHE A 15 8.53 -7.53 -11.75
C PHE A 15 9.52 -6.52 -12.31
N ALA A 16 9.03 -5.56 -13.09
CA ALA A 16 9.83 -4.44 -13.56
C ALA A 16 9.80 -3.37 -12.47
N ILE A 17 10.96 -3.10 -11.91
CA ILE A 17 11.18 -1.95 -11.05
C ILE A 17 11.88 -0.94 -11.94
N GLY A 18 11.21 0.18 -12.21
CA GLY A 18 11.76 1.27 -13.01
C GLY A 18 12.90 1.98 -12.28
N TYR A 19 13.06 3.28 -12.54
CA TYR A 19 14.00 4.08 -11.76
C TYR A 19 13.43 4.30 -10.35
N ILE A 20 14.24 4.03 -9.33
CA ILE A 20 13.94 4.39 -7.94
C ILE A 20 15.06 5.31 -7.47
N GLU A 21 14.72 6.57 -7.20
CA GLU A 21 15.59 7.51 -6.51
C GLU A 21 15.14 7.59 -5.06
N ASN A 22 15.97 7.12 -4.12
CA ASN A 22 15.67 7.14 -2.69
C ASN A 22 14.28 6.60 -2.33
N GLY A 23 14.03 5.31 -2.63
CA GLY A 23 12.75 4.61 -2.45
C GLY A 23 12.92 3.24 -1.78
N ALA A 24 11.89 2.78 -1.06
CA ALA A 24 11.91 1.51 -0.34
C ALA A 24 10.89 0.51 -0.92
N VAL A 25 11.33 -0.72 -1.19
CA VAL A 25 10.46 -1.78 -1.73
C VAL A 25 10.62 -3.06 -0.93
N ALA A 26 9.52 -3.56 -0.38
CA ALA A 26 9.45 -4.81 0.39
C ALA A 26 8.42 -5.78 -0.21
N LEU A 27 8.84 -7.03 -0.43
CA LEU A 27 8.05 -8.04 -1.12
C LEU A 27 8.12 -9.39 -0.37
N LYS A 28 6.99 -10.10 -0.31
CA LYS A 28 6.91 -11.53 0.04
C LYS A 28 7.48 -11.83 1.44
N GLY A 29 6.98 -11.13 2.46
CA GLY A 29 7.41 -11.34 3.84
C GLY A 29 8.73 -10.67 4.20
N SER A 30 9.24 -9.77 3.35
CA SER A 30 10.43 -8.98 3.66
C SER A 30 10.06 -7.65 4.33
N SER A 31 11.07 -7.04 4.95
CA SER A 31 11.04 -5.65 5.36
C SER A 31 12.11 -4.88 4.58
N ALA A 32 11.78 -3.65 4.18
CA ALA A 32 12.77 -2.63 3.89
C ALA A 32 12.74 -1.64 5.07
N SER A 33 13.91 -1.18 5.49
CA SER A 33 14.05 -0.23 6.58
C SER A 33 14.89 0.90 6.00
N ASP A 34 14.21 1.89 5.47
CA ASP A 34 14.82 3.07 4.88
C ASP A 34 13.87 4.26 5.10
N ASN A 35 14.39 5.48 4.96
CA ASN A 35 13.59 6.71 5.03
C ASN A 35 13.60 7.38 3.64
N PRO A 36 12.97 6.74 2.65
CA PRO A 36 12.98 7.18 1.28
C PRO A 36 12.41 8.59 1.19
N ASP A 37 13.01 9.46 0.40
CA ASP A 37 12.38 10.75 0.14
C ASP A 37 11.21 10.61 -0.85
N THR A 38 11.14 9.53 -1.64
CA THR A 38 10.15 9.43 -2.73
C THR A 38 9.00 8.47 -2.42
N SER A 39 9.24 7.17 -2.45
CA SER A 39 8.17 6.17 -2.46
C SER A 39 8.46 4.96 -1.58
N ALA A 40 7.41 4.41 -0.98
CA ALA A 40 7.45 3.12 -0.30
C ALA A 40 6.40 2.16 -0.85
N VAL A 41 6.81 0.94 -1.19
CA VAL A 41 5.91 -0.10 -1.74
C VAL A 41 6.06 -1.40 -0.97
N ALA A 42 4.97 -1.86 -0.34
CA ALA A 42 4.93 -3.11 0.41
C ALA A 42 3.89 -4.09 -0.17
N GLN A 43 4.31 -5.33 -0.44
CA GLN A 43 3.40 -6.36 -0.96
C GLN A 43 3.55 -7.71 -0.27
N ARG A 44 2.43 -8.40 -0.07
CA ARG A 44 2.32 -9.78 0.42
C ARG A 44 3.03 -9.97 1.77
N PHE A 45 2.40 -9.48 2.84
CA PHE A 45 2.88 -9.62 4.22
C PHE A 45 4.21 -8.90 4.48
N SER A 46 4.41 -7.72 3.88
CA SER A 46 5.67 -6.98 3.93
C SER A 46 5.55 -5.60 4.58
N ASN A 47 6.68 -5.04 5.02
CA ASN A 47 6.77 -3.68 5.56
C ASN A 47 7.83 -2.88 4.80
N ALA A 48 7.50 -1.74 4.18
CA ALA A 48 8.43 -1.05 3.29
C ALA A 48 9.26 0.06 3.93
N SER A 49 8.67 0.96 4.70
CA SER A 49 9.38 2.12 5.27
C SER A 49 8.51 2.86 6.29
N ASP A 50 9.12 3.80 7.02
CA ASP A 50 8.44 4.69 7.96
C ASP A 50 8.00 6.03 7.30
N ASN A 51 8.82 6.73 6.48
CA ASN A 51 8.41 8.05 5.90
C ASN A 51 8.89 8.33 4.46
N PRO A 52 8.26 7.76 3.41
CA PRO A 52 8.27 8.37 2.08
C PRO A 52 7.68 9.77 2.10
N VAL A 53 8.24 10.75 1.37
CA VAL A 53 7.61 12.07 1.22
C VAL A 53 6.51 12.04 0.16
N SER A 54 6.68 11.34 -0.97
CA SER A 54 5.67 11.42 -2.04
C SER A 54 4.56 10.38 -1.95
N SER A 55 4.88 9.07 -1.94
CA SER A 55 3.82 8.06 -2.12
C SER A 55 4.02 6.77 -1.34
N SER A 56 2.90 6.17 -0.91
CA SER A 56 2.89 4.85 -0.30
C SER A 56 1.86 3.92 -0.95
N VAL A 57 2.25 2.65 -1.15
CA VAL A 57 1.36 1.62 -1.69
C VAL A 57 1.52 0.33 -0.89
N ALA A 58 0.44 -0.11 -0.25
CA ALA A 58 0.39 -1.34 0.54
C ALA A 58 -0.64 -2.34 -0.02
N GLN A 59 -0.20 -3.57 -0.30
CA GLN A 59 -1.08 -4.62 -0.83
C GLN A 59 -0.91 -5.98 -0.13
N GLY A 60 -2.04 -6.66 0.11
CA GLY A 60 -2.09 -8.03 0.61
C GLY A 60 -1.45 -8.20 1.99
N LYS A 61 -2.10 -7.65 3.02
CA LYS A 61 -1.68 -7.70 4.43
C LYS A 61 -0.31 -7.08 4.70
N SER A 62 -0.07 -5.91 4.12
CA SER A 62 1.24 -5.23 4.18
C SER A 62 1.12 -3.82 4.76
N ASN A 63 2.25 -3.23 5.16
CA ASN A 63 2.34 -1.84 5.60
C ASN A 63 3.39 -1.08 4.78
N ALA A 64 3.01 0.05 4.18
CA ALA A 64 3.93 0.77 3.28
C ALA A 64 4.69 1.91 3.96
N ALA A 65 4.01 2.76 4.73
CA ALA A 65 4.54 3.99 5.30
C ALA A 65 3.71 4.47 6.51
N GLU A 66 4.27 5.39 7.29
CA GLU A 66 3.53 6.19 8.29
C GLU A 66 3.10 7.55 7.71
N ASN A 67 3.94 8.33 7.01
CA ASN A 67 3.56 9.71 6.59
C ASN A 67 3.95 10.15 5.15
N PRO A 68 3.40 9.54 4.07
CA PRO A 68 3.44 10.15 2.74
C PRO A 68 2.70 11.49 2.70
N VAL A 69 3.25 12.45 1.97
CA VAL A 69 2.64 13.77 1.73
C VAL A 69 1.63 13.68 0.59
N ASP A 70 1.97 13.10 -0.56
CA ASP A 70 1.12 13.24 -1.75
C ASP A 70 0.03 12.15 -1.83
N SER A 71 0.36 10.87 -1.82
CA SER A 71 -0.65 9.83 -2.09
C SER A 71 -0.45 8.51 -1.34
N SER A 72 -1.57 7.90 -0.93
CA SER A 72 -1.61 6.60 -0.27
C SER A 72 -2.64 5.66 -0.88
N VAL A 73 -2.24 4.41 -1.12
CA VAL A 73 -3.12 3.37 -1.67
C VAL A 73 -2.98 2.08 -0.87
N ALA A 74 -4.10 1.63 -0.28
CA ALA A 74 -4.15 0.38 0.46
C ALA A 74 -5.18 -0.60 -0.11
N GLN A 75 -4.76 -1.86 -0.31
CA GLN A 75 -5.65 -2.93 -0.79
C GLN A 75 -5.43 -4.25 -0.05
N GLY A 76 -6.52 -4.99 0.18
CA GLY A 76 -6.50 -6.34 0.75
C GLY A 76 -5.89 -6.43 2.15
N LYS A 77 -6.59 -5.90 3.17
CA LYS A 77 -6.19 -5.94 4.59
C LYS A 77 -4.86 -5.26 4.88
N SER A 78 -4.57 -4.17 4.19
CA SER A 78 -3.27 -3.48 4.27
C SER A 78 -3.42 -2.06 4.83
N ASN A 79 -2.33 -1.50 5.36
CA ASN A 79 -2.27 -0.11 5.79
C ASN A 79 -1.21 0.65 4.97
N SER A 80 -1.58 1.75 4.33
CA SER A 80 -0.64 2.49 3.48
C SER A 80 0.04 3.64 4.21
N ALA A 81 -0.69 4.37 5.04
CA ALA A 81 -0.22 5.56 5.74
C ALA A 81 -1.07 5.85 6.99
N ASP A 82 -0.52 6.61 7.93
CA ASP A 82 -1.26 7.29 8.99
C ASP A 82 -1.78 8.64 8.43
N ASN A 83 -0.91 9.46 7.84
CA ASN A 83 -1.32 10.76 7.26
C ASN A 83 -1.04 10.83 5.76
N THR A 84 -1.91 11.49 5.01
CA THR A 84 -1.74 11.79 3.59
C THR A 84 -2.33 13.16 3.30
N LEU A 85 -1.63 14.06 2.60
CA LEU A 85 -2.22 15.34 2.26
C LEU A 85 -3.15 15.22 1.05
N ASP A 86 -2.66 14.75 -0.11
CA ASP A 86 -3.48 14.95 -1.31
C ASP A 86 -4.55 13.86 -1.54
N SER A 87 -4.19 12.58 -1.56
CA SER A 87 -5.14 11.53 -1.98
C SER A 87 -4.95 10.17 -1.31
N ALA A 88 -6.03 9.65 -0.71
CA ALA A 88 -6.08 8.34 -0.09
C ALA A 88 -7.11 7.41 -0.76
N LEU A 89 -6.70 6.20 -1.15
CA LEU A 89 -7.58 5.17 -1.72
C LEU A 89 -7.46 3.83 -0.98
N ALA A 90 -8.55 3.38 -0.36
CA ALA A 90 -8.62 2.11 0.36
C ALA A 90 -9.67 1.15 -0.21
N GLN A 91 -9.31 -0.14 -0.34
CA GLN A 91 -10.22 -1.20 -0.80
C GLN A 91 -9.98 -2.53 -0.06
N ASP A 92 -10.98 -3.42 -0.04
CA ASP A 92 -10.90 -4.77 0.57
C ASP A 92 -10.34 -4.78 2.01
N ASP A 93 -11.11 -4.30 2.99
CA ASP A 93 -10.76 -4.26 4.43
C ASP A 93 -9.44 -3.51 4.73
N SER A 94 -9.12 -2.45 3.97
CA SER A 94 -7.81 -1.75 4.10
C SER A 94 -7.93 -0.34 4.65
N ASN A 95 -6.78 0.21 5.05
CA ASN A 95 -6.66 1.61 5.47
C ASN A 95 -5.61 2.36 4.67
N ALA A 96 -6.04 3.35 3.87
CA ALA A 96 -5.11 4.13 3.07
C ALA A 96 -4.44 5.24 3.87
N SER A 97 -5.23 5.98 4.65
CA SER A 97 -4.78 7.04 5.55
C SER A 97 -5.81 7.24 6.65
N ASP A 98 -5.34 7.55 7.85
CA ASP A 98 -6.20 8.01 8.95
C ASP A 98 -6.67 9.45 8.71
N ASN A 99 -5.82 10.33 8.18
CA ASN A 99 -6.15 11.75 7.95
C ASN A 99 -5.76 12.25 6.55
N PRO A 100 -6.51 11.92 5.49
CA PRO A 100 -6.40 12.59 4.20
C PRO A 100 -6.83 14.06 4.29
N PHE A 101 -6.10 14.97 3.64
CA PHE A 101 -6.47 16.39 3.63
C PHE A 101 -7.40 16.77 2.46
N ASP A 102 -7.05 16.40 1.23
CA ASP A 102 -7.79 16.86 0.03
C ASP A 102 -8.86 15.89 -0.44
N SER A 103 -8.54 14.61 -0.60
CA SER A 103 -9.46 13.63 -1.19
C SER A 103 -9.28 12.23 -0.62
N SER A 104 -10.40 11.57 -0.34
CA SER A 104 -10.38 10.20 0.17
C SER A 104 -11.50 9.36 -0.43
N VAL A 105 -11.16 8.12 -0.78
CA VAL A 105 -12.09 7.12 -1.29
C VAL A 105 -11.87 5.82 -0.52
N ALA A 106 -12.91 5.35 0.15
CA ALA A 106 -12.97 4.03 0.75
C ALA A 106 -14.05 3.21 0.03
N LEU A 107 -13.69 1.98 -0.34
CA LEU A 107 -14.61 1.01 -0.95
C LEU A 107 -14.66 -0.25 -0.08
N ASP A 108 -15.81 -0.94 -0.11
CA ASP A 108 -16.12 -2.08 0.76
C ASP A 108 -16.04 -1.70 2.25
N ASP A 109 -15.59 -2.60 3.12
CA ASP A 109 -15.44 -2.37 4.56
C ASP A 109 -14.10 -1.64 4.91
N SER A 110 -13.61 -0.81 3.99
CA SER A 110 -12.33 -0.09 4.13
C SER A 110 -12.47 1.27 4.80
N LYS A 111 -11.34 1.84 5.23
CA LYS A 111 -11.24 3.21 5.73
C LYS A 111 -10.26 4.01 4.88
N SER A 112 -10.64 5.21 4.53
CA SER A 112 -9.70 6.20 3.96
C SER A 112 -9.61 7.44 4.84
N THR A 113 -10.33 7.47 5.97
CA THR A 113 -10.32 8.55 6.98
C THR A 113 -10.80 7.96 8.31
N GLU A 114 -10.08 8.16 9.41
CA GLU A 114 -10.56 7.99 10.78
C GLU A 114 -11.24 9.30 11.22
N VAL A 115 -12.56 9.27 11.44
CA VAL A 115 -13.27 10.40 12.05
C VAL A 115 -13.35 10.14 13.55
N PHE A 116 -12.65 10.94 14.36
CA PHE A 116 -12.68 10.90 15.84
C PHE A 116 -14.04 11.32 16.41
#